data_AF-A0A7W1KWM9-F1
#
_entry.id   AF-A0A7W1KWM9-F1
#
_cell.length_a   1.000
_cell.length_b   1.000
_cell.length_c   1.000
_cell.angle_alpha   90.00
_cell.angle_beta   90.00
_cell.angle_gamma   90.00
#
_symmetry.space_group_name_H-M   'P 1'
#
loop_
_entity.id
_entity.type
_entity.pdbx_description
1 polymer ?
#
loop_
_entity_poly.entity_id
_entity_poly.type
_entity_poly.pdbx_seq_one_letter_code
_entity_poly.pdbx_strand_id
1 'polypeptide(L)'
;MSKTILILALLLMMYSSAFAQSNNARTIAPRLDPSLPALAEPLKVTSLCARDEKTIWSCETANRKIVSICGSKQLDKQRGYLQYRFGRPGHVELEYPQARQNTQTAFAYFRYTRPLVTYLGLRFKINGYDYEVYDNSNEEEQGGSEAGVTVTPAGSTAKTIDYRCRKPVVHHLIDLEEVVPNTEMTPGVP
;
A
#
# COMPACT_ATOMS: atom_id res chain seq x y z
N MET A 1 15.20 36.24 -64.39
CA MET A 1 13.91 35.53 -64.55
C MET A 1 14.12 34.34 -65.49
N SER A 2 13.43 33.21 -65.25
CA SER A 2 13.26 32.10 -66.20
C SER A 2 14.23 30.90 -66.21
N LYS A 3 14.65 30.34 -65.05
CA LYS A 3 15.07 28.91 -65.00
C LYS A 3 14.62 28.14 -63.75
N THR A 4 14.50 28.79 -62.60
CA THR A 4 14.05 28.12 -61.35
C THR A 4 12.53 27.88 -61.26
N ILE A 5 11.71 28.62 -62.03
CA ILE A 5 10.24 28.48 -62.01
C ILE A 5 9.77 27.25 -62.82
N LEU A 6 10.52 26.82 -63.84
CA LEU A 6 10.12 25.69 -64.69
C LEU A 6 10.31 24.32 -64.01
N ILE A 7 11.25 24.22 -63.05
CA ILE A 7 11.52 22.97 -62.32
C ILE A 7 10.46 22.71 -61.24
N LEU A 8 9.90 23.77 -60.64
CA LEU A 8 8.80 23.67 -59.66
C LEU A 8 7.46 23.25 -60.30
N ALA A 9 7.22 23.61 -61.57
CA ALA A 9 6.00 23.22 -62.27
C ALA A 9 5.99 21.74 -62.71
N LEU A 10 7.16 21.15 -63.00
CA LEU A 10 7.28 19.74 -63.41
C LEU A 10 7.24 18.76 -62.23
N LEU A 11 7.60 19.19 -61.02
CA LEU A 11 7.51 18.36 -59.81
C LEU A 11 6.10 18.29 -59.19
N LEU A 12 5.21 19.23 -59.53
CA LEU A 12 3.82 19.26 -59.04
C LEU A 12 2.84 18.40 -59.87
N MET A 13 3.19 18.00 -61.10
CA MET A 13 2.31 17.20 -61.97
C MET A 13 2.56 15.69 -61.93
N MET A 14 3.43 15.19 -61.04
CA MET A 14 3.63 13.75 -60.82
C MET A 14 3.16 13.25 -59.44
N TYR A 15 2.44 14.07 -58.67
CA TYR A 15 1.84 13.66 -57.38
C TYR A 15 0.37 13.24 -57.46
N SER A 16 -0.21 13.19 -58.66
CA SER A 16 -1.57 12.68 -58.88
C SER A 16 -1.54 11.23 -59.34
N SER A 17 -1.08 10.34 -58.46
CA SER A 17 -1.22 8.88 -58.61
C SER A 17 -2.43 8.43 -57.78
N ALA A 18 -3.56 8.31 -58.46
CA ALA A 18 -4.68 7.40 -58.19
C ALA A 18 -4.78 6.79 -56.78
N PHE A 19 -5.59 7.41 -55.91
CA PHE A 19 -6.35 6.62 -54.93
C PHE A 19 -7.63 6.13 -55.61
N ALA A 20 -7.56 4.93 -56.15
CA ALA A 20 -8.74 4.16 -56.51
C ALA A 20 -9.57 3.94 -55.24
N GLN A 21 -10.82 4.38 -55.27
CA GLN A 21 -11.82 4.15 -54.24
C GLN A 21 -12.08 2.64 -54.11
N SER A 22 -11.39 1.97 -53.20
CA SER A 22 -11.77 0.62 -52.76
C SER A 22 -12.99 0.72 -51.85
N ASN A 23 -14.17 0.80 -52.45
CA ASN A 23 -15.44 0.59 -51.75
C ASN A 23 -15.59 -0.91 -51.47
N ASN A 24 -14.95 -1.40 -50.42
CA ASN A 24 -15.32 -2.66 -49.77
C ASN A 24 -14.73 -2.73 -48.35
N ALA A 25 -14.96 -1.69 -47.54
CA ALA A 25 -14.93 -1.85 -46.09
C ALA A 25 -16.26 -2.50 -45.69
N ARG A 26 -16.33 -3.84 -45.72
CA ARG A 26 -17.20 -4.53 -44.78
C ARG A 26 -16.71 -4.14 -43.40
N THR A 27 -17.44 -3.27 -42.72
CA THR A 27 -17.28 -3.03 -41.28
C THR A 27 -17.53 -4.35 -40.57
N ILE A 28 -16.49 -5.16 -40.44
CA ILE A 28 -16.43 -6.20 -39.42
C ILE A 28 -16.16 -5.40 -38.15
N ALA A 29 -17.22 -4.89 -37.52
CA ALA A 29 -17.13 -4.55 -36.12
C ALA A 29 -16.62 -5.83 -35.44
N PRO A 30 -15.50 -5.80 -34.71
CA PRO A 30 -15.10 -6.96 -33.93
C PRO A 30 -16.30 -7.30 -33.05
N ARG A 31 -16.82 -8.51 -33.20
CA ARG A 31 -17.83 -9.02 -32.27
C ARG A 31 -17.11 -9.02 -30.92
N LEU A 32 -17.50 -8.09 -30.04
CA LEU A 32 -17.15 -8.19 -28.63
C LEU A 32 -17.66 -9.55 -28.18
N ASP A 33 -16.72 -10.47 -27.94
CA ASP A 33 -17.03 -11.79 -27.46
C ASP A 33 -17.63 -11.62 -26.05
N PRO A 34 -18.91 -11.92 -25.83
CA PRO A 34 -19.54 -11.79 -24.53
C PRO A 34 -18.97 -12.80 -23.50
N SER A 35 -18.03 -13.65 -23.89
CA SER A 35 -17.36 -14.62 -23.03
C SER A 35 -16.03 -14.14 -22.42
N LEU A 36 -15.58 -12.91 -22.70
CA LEU A 36 -14.40 -12.36 -22.02
C LEU A 36 -14.71 -12.21 -20.51
N PRO A 37 -13.98 -12.91 -19.62
CA PRO A 37 -14.18 -12.76 -18.19
C PRO A 37 -13.91 -11.30 -17.80
N ALA A 38 -14.83 -10.71 -17.05
CA ALA A 38 -14.63 -9.40 -16.44
C ALA A 38 -13.28 -9.43 -15.71
N LEU A 39 -12.37 -8.51 -16.07
CA LEU A 39 -11.12 -8.31 -15.36
C LEU A 39 -11.48 -8.13 -13.88
N ALA A 40 -11.04 -9.06 -13.03
CA ALA A 40 -11.36 -9.04 -11.61
C ALA A 40 -10.99 -7.67 -11.04
N GLU A 41 -11.96 -6.95 -10.47
CA GLU A 41 -11.67 -5.69 -9.78
C GLU A 41 -10.66 -5.96 -8.65
N PRO A 42 -9.64 -5.10 -8.48
CA PRO A 42 -8.66 -5.30 -7.42
C PRO A 42 -9.38 -5.36 -6.08
N LEU A 43 -9.09 -6.40 -5.29
CA LEU A 43 -9.66 -6.57 -3.95
C LEU A 43 -9.38 -5.30 -3.13
N LYS A 44 -10.44 -4.56 -2.82
CA LYS A 44 -10.35 -3.31 -2.08
C LYS A 44 -10.06 -3.61 -0.61
N VAL A 45 -8.87 -3.27 -0.14
CA VAL A 45 -8.52 -3.39 1.29
C VAL A 45 -9.28 -2.32 2.08
N THR A 46 -9.98 -2.72 3.13
CA THR A 46 -10.66 -1.78 4.04
C THR A 46 -9.64 -1.14 4.99
N SER A 47 -9.80 0.17 5.25
CA SER A 47 -8.93 0.93 6.14
C SER A 47 -9.74 1.89 7.01
N LEU A 48 -9.20 2.22 8.18
CA LEU A 48 -9.69 3.26 9.08
C LEU A 48 -9.02 4.62 8.85
N CYS A 49 -8.19 4.74 7.80
CA CYS A 49 -7.60 6.01 7.43
C CYS A 49 -8.62 6.92 6.75
N ALA A 50 -8.51 8.21 7.01
CA ALA A 50 -9.29 9.25 6.37
C ALA A 50 -8.90 9.39 4.89
N ARG A 51 -9.76 10.03 4.09
CA ARG A 51 -9.55 10.17 2.64
C ARG A 51 -8.31 11.00 2.28
N ASP A 52 -7.90 11.91 3.16
CA ASP A 52 -6.74 12.78 3.02
C ASP A 52 -5.47 12.19 3.65
N GLU A 53 -5.53 10.97 4.16
CA GLU A 53 -4.40 10.23 4.72
C GLU A 53 -3.83 9.21 3.72
N LYS A 54 -2.58 8.81 3.96
CA LYS A 54 -1.96 7.62 3.36
C LYS A 54 -2.27 6.42 4.25
N THR A 55 -2.83 5.37 3.68
CA THR A 55 -2.88 4.05 4.31
C THR A 55 -1.51 3.38 4.14
N ILE A 56 -0.73 3.33 5.21
CA ILE A 56 0.63 2.76 5.20
C ILE A 56 0.54 1.24 5.39
N TRP A 57 -0.31 0.80 6.30
CA TRP A 57 -0.58 -0.61 6.51
C TRP A 57 -2.03 -0.79 6.96
N SER A 58 -2.69 -1.85 6.52
CA SER A 58 -4.09 -2.11 6.92
C SER A 58 -4.51 -3.54 6.64
N CYS A 59 -5.30 -4.11 7.53
CA CYS A 59 -5.94 -5.40 7.31
C CYS A 59 -7.24 -5.57 8.11
N GLU A 60 -8.06 -6.55 7.71
CA GLU A 60 -9.19 -7.04 8.50
C GLU A 60 -8.78 -8.34 9.22
N THR A 61 -8.83 -8.36 10.54
CA THR A 61 -8.53 -9.53 11.38
C THR A 61 -9.61 -10.60 11.28
N ALA A 62 -9.35 -11.82 11.78
CA ALA A 62 -10.35 -12.91 11.76
C ALA A 62 -11.71 -12.54 12.40
N ASN A 63 -11.71 -11.70 13.44
CA ASN A 63 -12.92 -11.24 14.14
C ASN A 63 -13.58 -10.00 13.51
N ARG A 64 -13.31 -9.71 12.22
CA ARG A 64 -13.92 -8.59 11.46
C ARG A 64 -13.53 -7.21 11.96
N LYS A 65 -12.46 -7.10 12.77
CA LYS A 65 -11.90 -5.80 13.17
C LYS A 65 -10.91 -5.35 12.11
N ILE A 66 -10.82 -4.04 11.92
CA ILE A 66 -9.85 -3.43 11.03
C ILE A 66 -8.76 -2.83 11.89
N VAL A 67 -7.52 -3.04 11.45
CA VAL A 67 -6.35 -2.38 11.99
C VAL A 67 -5.71 -1.58 10.87
N SER A 68 -5.35 -0.34 11.13
CA SER A 68 -4.68 0.52 10.16
C SER A 68 -3.56 1.34 10.80
N ILE A 69 -2.47 1.48 10.06
CA ILE A 69 -1.46 2.51 10.27
C ILE A 69 -1.71 3.61 9.24
N CYS A 70 -2.08 4.79 9.73
CA CYS A 70 -2.48 5.94 8.94
C CYS A 70 -1.43 7.05 9.07
N GLY A 71 -1.03 7.62 7.94
CA GLY A 71 -0.07 8.72 7.89
C GLY A 71 -0.62 9.94 7.17
N SER A 72 -0.06 11.11 7.45
CA SER A 72 -0.23 12.28 6.57
C SER A 72 0.29 11.98 5.15
N LYS A 73 -0.26 12.66 4.13
CA LYS A 73 0.27 12.56 2.75
C LYS A 73 1.73 13.01 2.65
N GLN A 74 2.09 14.04 3.41
CA GLN A 74 3.45 14.48 3.62
C GLN A 74 3.87 14.01 5.01
N LEU A 75 4.35 12.78 5.08
CA LEU A 75 4.88 12.19 6.30
C LEU A 75 6.39 12.03 6.14
N ASP A 76 7.12 12.62 7.07
CA ASP A 76 8.54 12.38 7.27
C ASP A 76 8.84 12.36 8.78
N LYS A 77 10.11 12.27 9.16
CA LYS A 77 10.54 12.20 10.55
C LYS A 77 10.12 13.42 11.40
N GLN A 78 9.88 14.58 10.79
CA GLN A 78 9.60 15.85 11.46
C GLN A 78 8.23 16.45 11.09
N ARG A 79 7.63 16.02 9.98
CA ARG A 79 6.38 16.57 9.45
C ARG A 79 5.31 15.51 9.28
N GLY A 80 4.06 15.94 9.44
CA GLY A 80 2.91 15.06 9.40
C GLY A 80 2.73 14.28 10.69
N TYR A 81 1.76 13.38 10.68
CA TYR A 81 1.45 12.48 11.79
C TYR A 81 1.32 11.03 11.32
N LEU A 82 1.50 10.13 12.26
CA LEU A 82 1.35 8.69 12.17
C LEU A 82 0.41 8.23 13.28
N GLN A 83 -0.61 7.45 12.96
CA GLN A 83 -1.57 6.92 13.92
C GLN A 83 -1.86 5.44 13.66
N TYR A 84 -1.90 4.68 14.74
CA TYR A 84 -2.54 3.37 14.80
C TYR A 84 -4.03 3.55 15.06
N ARG A 85 -4.87 2.82 14.32
CA ARG A 85 -6.32 2.77 14.53
C ARG A 85 -6.80 1.33 14.52
N PHE A 86 -7.71 1.01 15.43
CA PHE A 86 -8.41 -0.27 15.53
C PHE A 86 -9.92 -0.04 15.64
N GLY A 87 -10.73 -0.87 14.98
CA GLY A 87 -12.18 -0.74 15.04
C GLY A 87 -12.94 -1.51 13.97
N ARG A 88 -14.03 -0.92 13.49
CA ARG A 88 -14.94 -1.46 12.47
C ARG A 88 -15.09 -0.46 11.32
N PRO A 89 -15.61 -0.86 10.14
CA PRO A 89 -15.85 0.09 9.05
C PRO A 89 -16.60 1.33 9.53
N GLY A 90 -16.01 2.51 9.36
CA GLY A 90 -16.61 3.79 9.77
C GLY A 90 -16.64 4.07 11.27
N HIS A 91 -16.07 3.21 12.12
CA HIS A 91 -16.07 3.37 13.57
C HIS A 91 -14.72 2.98 14.19
N VAL A 92 -13.94 4.00 14.58
CA VAL A 92 -12.67 3.82 15.29
C VAL A 92 -12.97 3.59 16.77
N GLU A 93 -12.47 2.47 17.31
CA GLU A 93 -12.65 2.07 18.72
C GLU A 93 -11.42 2.39 19.57
N LEU A 94 -10.24 2.40 18.93
CA LEU A 94 -8.98 2.77 19.54
C LEU A 94 -8.14 3.53 18.51
N GLU A 95 -7.60 4.68 18.92
CA GLU A 95 -6.68 5.48 18.12
C GLU A 95 -5.47 5.87 18.99
N TYR A 96 -4.27 5.75 18.42
CA TYR A 96 -3.03 6.06 19.10
C TYR A 96 -1.95 6.60 18.16
N PRO A 97 -1.21 7.65 18.55
CA PRO A 97 -1.55 8.59 19.62
C PRO A 97 -2.83 9.37 19.30
N GLN A 98 -3.54 9.88 20.31
CA GLN A 98 -4.70 10.77 20.09
C GLN A 98 -4.27 12.15 19.56
N ALA A 99 -3.14 12.67 20.05
CA ALA A 99 -2.55 13.88 19.52
C ALA A 99 -1.95 13.64 18.12
N ARG A 100 -1.87 14.68 17.30
CA ARG A 100 -1.29 14.63 15.94
C ARG A 100 0.03 15.37 15.81
N GLN A 101 0.67 15.70 16.93
CA GLN A 101 1.96 16.39 16.97
C GLN A 101 3.05 15.38 17.35
N ASN A 102 4.14 15.35 16.58
CA ASN A 102 5.33 14.53 16.84
C ASN A 102 5.03 13.05 17.11
N THR A 103 3.99 12.52 16.48
CA THR A 103 3.48 11.16 16.74
C THR A 103 4.47 10.06 16.37
N GLN A 104 5.40 10.32 15.46
CA GLN A 104 6.41 9.38 14.96
C GLN A 104 7.27 8.84 16.10
N THR A 105 7.56 9.64 17.11
CA THR A 105 8.37 9.24 18.28
C THR A 105 7.60 8.39 19.29
N ALA A 106 6.28 8.21 19.12
CA ALA A 106 5.48 7.30 19.92
C ALA A 106 5.61 5.83 19.47
N PHE A 107 6.30 5.61 18.34
CA PHE A 107 6.51 4.31 17.75
C PHE A 107 8.00 3.98 17.67
N ALA A 108 8.30 2.68 17.63
CA ALA A 108 9.62 2.15 17.32
C ALA A 108 9.51 1.19 16.14
N TYR A 109 10.25 1.45 15.08
CA TYR A 109 10.29 0.59 13.90
C TYR A 109 11.52 -0.31 13.96
N PHE A 110 11.37 -1.56 13.54
CA PHE A 110 12.49 -2.47 13.33
C PHE A 110 12.28 -3.36 12.12
N ARG A 111 13.40 -3.78 11.52
CA ARG A 111 13.43 -4.72 10.41
C ARG A 111 14.44 -5.81 10.70
N TYR A 112 14.03 -7.06 10.48
CA TYR A 112 14.90 -8.21 10.43
C TYR A 112 14.83 -8.82 9.03
N THR A 113 15.99 -9.08 8.42
CA THR A 113 16.07 -9.68 7.09
C THR A 113 17.15 -10.76 7.10
N ARG A 114 16.80 -11.93 6.58
CA ARG A 114 17.73 -12.99 6.19
C ARG A 114 17.33 -13.53 4.81
N PRO A 115 18.08 -14.44 4.18
CA PRO A 115 17.65 -15.03 2.91
C PRO A 115 16.21 -15.57 3.03
N LEU A 116 15.35 -15.23 2.05
CA LEU A 116 13.95 -15.65 1.94
C LEU A 116 12.99 -15.18 3.04
N VAL A 117 13.47 -14.42 4.03
CA VAL A 117 12.67 -13.96 5.16
C VAL A 117 12.88 -12.47 5.44
N THR A 118 11.80 -11.72 5.45
CA THR A 118 11.75 -10.33 5.92
C THR A 118 10.65 -10.15 6.94
N TYR A 119 11.02 -9.67 8.12
CA TYR A 119 10.12 -9.31 9.20
C TYR A 119 10.20 -7.81 9.45
N LEU A 120 9.07 -7.12 9.33
CA LEU A 120 8.92 -5.71 9.65
C LEU A 120 8.04 -5.58 10.89
N GLY A 121 8.41 -4.70 11.82
CA GLY A 121 7.65 -4.48 13.04
C GLY A 121 7.56 -3.01 13.42
N LEU A 122 6.39 -2.61 13.91
CA LEU A 122 6.10 -1.30 14.48
C LEU A 122 5.55 -1.47 15.90
N ARG A 123 6.36 -1.12 16.89
CA ARG A 123 6.07 -1.25 18.32
C ARG A 123 5.63 0.05 18.97
N PHE A 124 4.73 -0.05 19.92
CA PHE A 124 4.26 1.06 20.76
C PHE A 124 3.55 0.52 22.00
N LYS A 125 3.24 1.41 22.95
CA LYS A 125 2.58 1.04 24.21
C LYS A 125 1.28 1.81 24.39
N ILE A 126 0.22 1.12 24.79
CA ILE A 126 -1.06 1.72 25.17
C ILE A 126 -1.50 1.13 26.50
N ASN A 127 -1.74 1.97 27.52
CA ASN A 127 -2.34 1.60 28.80
C ASN A 127 -1.73 0.34 29.47
N GLY A 128 -0.39 0.21 29.44
CA GLY A 128 0.31 -0.93 30.05
C GLY A 128 0.37 -2.20 29.19
N TYR A 129 0.05 -2.11 27.90
CA TYR A 129 0.20 -3.20 26.93
C TYR A 129 1.20 -2.82 25.84
N ASP A 130 2.04 -3.78 25.49
CA ASP A 130 2.93 -3.75 24.33
C ASP A 130 2.16 -4.20 23.09
N TYR A 131 2.15 -3.33 22.08
CA TYR A 131 1.58 -3.61 20.77
C TYR A 131 2.70 -3.76 19.75
N GLU A 132 2.53 -4.70 18.84
CA GLU A 132 3.38 -4.81 17.65
C GLU A 132 2.51 -5.08 16.42
N VAL A 133 2.51 -4.15 15.47
CA VAL A 133 2.04 -4.41 14.11
C VAL A 133 3.19 -5.05 13.35
N TYR A 134 2.95 -6.19 12.73
CA TYR A 134 3.99 -6.95 12.05
C TYR A 134 3.60 -7.32 10.61
N ASP A 135 4.62 -7.43 9.77
CA ASP A 135 4.57 -7.95 8.42
C ASP A 135 5.73 -8.94 8.23
N ASN A 136 5.41 -10.23 8.15
CA ASN A 136 6.35 -11.32 8.08
C ASN A 136 6.22 -12.01 6.71
N SER A 137 7.12 -11.67 5.79
CA SER A 137 7.28 -12.40 4.54
C SER A 137 8.29 -13.52 4.74
N ASN A 138 7.82 -14.76 4.77
CA ASN A 138 8.63 -15.96 4.95
C ASN A 138 8.37 -16.96 3.81
N GLU A 139 9.20 -16.91 2.77
CA GLU A 139 9.06 -17.79 1.59
C GLU A 139 9.41 -19.26 1.88
N GLU A 140 9.96 -19.57 3.06
CA GLU A 140 10.24 -20.94 3.49
C GLU A 140 8.98 -21.67 4.00
N GLU A 141 7.92 -20.93 4.34
CA GLU A 141 6.69 -21.48 4.93
C GLU A 141 5.54 -21.60 3.92
N GLN A 142 4.73 -22.66 4.07
CA GLN A 142 3.49 -22.83 3.32
C GLN A 142 2.46 -21.78 3.77
N GLY A 143 2.28 -20.75 2.95
CA GLY A 143 1.42 -19.60 3.26
C GLY A 143 2.06 -18.25 2.91
N GLY A 144 3.39 -18.25 2.77
CA GLY A 144 4.22 -17.16 2.24
C GLY A 144 4.36 -15.98 3.20
N SER A 145 3.27 -15.26 3.47
CA SER A 145 3.33 -14.03 4.28
C SER A 145 2.23 -14.01 5.33
N GLU A 146 2.62 -13.67 6.55
CA GLU A 146 1.73 -13.43 7.69
C GLU A 146 1.83 -11.96 8.11
N ALA A 147 0.69 -11.37 8.46
CA ALA A 147 0.65 -10.03 9.01
C ALA A 147 -0.38 -9.98 10.13
N GLY A 148 -0.22 -9.07 11.09
CA GLY A 148 -1.11 -9.02 12.23
C GLY A 148 -0.73 -7.96 13.25
N VAL A 149 -1.42 -8.04 14.39
CA VAL A 149 -1.10 -7.24 15.56
C VAL A 149 -1.03 -8.14 16.77
N THR A 150 0.09 -8.09 17.48
CA THR A 150 0.21 -8.74 18.78
C THR A 150 -0.02 -7.73 19.91
N VAL A 151 -0.61 -8.21 21.00
CA VAL A 151 -0.85 -7.45 22.22
C VAL A 151 -0.39 -8.27 23.41
N THR A 152 0.55 -7.74 24.17
CA THR A 152 1.14 -8.41 25.34
C THR A 152 1.05 -7.49 26.56
N PRO A 153 0.62 -7.96 27.75
CA PRO A 153 0.67 -7.15 28.95
C PRO A 153 2.15 -6.81 29.29
N ALA A 154 2.45 -5.53 29.45
CA ALA A 154 3.83 -5.05 29.59
C ALA A 154 4.49 -5.61 30.86
N GLY A 155 5.77 -5.99 30.74
CA GLY A 155 6.56 -6.50 31.87
C GLY A 155 6.09 -7.86 32.42
N SER A 156 5.29 -8.61 31.66
CA SER A 156 4.77 -9.91 32.06
C SER A 156 5.19 -11.03 31.10
N THR A 157 5.21 -12.27 31.60
CA THR A 157 5.27 -13.49 30.77
C THR A 157 3.89 -13.97 30.35
N ALA A 158 2.85 -13.14 30.54
CA ALA A 158 1.48 -13.51 30.23
C ALA A 158 1.30 -13.73 28.72
N LYS A 159 0.27 -14.50 28.37
CA LYS A 159 -0.01 -14.89 27.00
C LYS A 159 -0.21 -13.67 26.09
N THR A 160 0.59 -13.58 25.04
CA THR A 160 0.39 -12.66 23.91
C THR A 160 -0.87 -13.05 23.13
N ILE A 161 -1.71 -12.05 22.85
CA ILE A 161 -2.85 -12.20 21.95
C ILE A 161 -2.39 -11.80 20.54
N ASP A 162 -2.59 -12.68 19.57
CA ASP A 162 -2.24 -12.46 18.16
C ASP A 162 -3.52 -12.29 17.32
N TYR A 163 -3.74 -11.07 16.82
CA TYR A 163 -4.81 -10.72 15.90
C TYR A 163 -4.31 -10.82 14.45
N ARG A 164 -4.26 -12.06 13.93
CA ARG A 164 -3.84 -12.32 12.55
C ARG A 164 -4.77 -11.68 11.53
N CYS A 165 -4.16 -11.09 10.51
CA CYS A 165 -4.83 -10.51 9.36
C CYS A 165 -5.41 -11.59 8.45
N ARG A 166 -6.55 -11.28 7.83
CA ARG A 166 -6.97 -11.93 6.60
C ARG A 166 -6.44 -11.15 5.40
N LYS A 167 -6.29 -11.86 4.28
CA LYS A 167 -5.98 -11.25 3.00
C LYS A 167 -7.24 -10.56 2.42
N PRO A 168 -7.09 -9.46 1.66
CA PRO A 168 -5.83 -8.76 1.36
C PRO A 168 -5.33 -7.85 2.51
N VAL A 169 -4.03 -7.55 2.51
CA VAL A 169 -3.36 -6.64 3.46
C VAL A 169 -2.65 -5.53 2.66
N VAL A 170 -2.61 -4.30 3.17
CA VAL A 170 -1.72 -3.24 2.68
C VAL A 170 -0.37 -3.38 3.39
N HIS A 171 0.72 -3.56 2.64
CA HIS A 171 2.04 -4.00 3.13
C HIS A 171 3.13 -2.92 3.13
N HIS A 172 2.80 -1.62 3.21
CA HIS A 172 3.81 -0.56 3.08
C HIS A 172 4.45 -0.19 4.42
N LEU A 173 4.57 -1.15 5.35
CA LEU A 173 5.18 -0.91 6.66
C LEU A 173 6.67 -0.53 6.52
N ILE A 174 7.33 -0.99 5.44
CA ILE A 174 8.70 -0.64 5.07
C ILE A 174 8.91 0.87 4.89
N ASP A 175 7.87 1.62 4.50
CA ASP A 175 7.93 3.07 4.31
C ASP A 175 8.22 3.82 5.61
N LEU A 176 8.12 3.15 6.77
CA LEU A 176 8.38 3.74 8.07
C LEU A 176 9.86 3.72 8.49
N GLU A 177 10.73 2.99 7.77
CA GLU A 177 12.14 2.81 8.14
C GLU A 177 12.90 4.15 8.30
N GLU A 178 12.56 5.15 7.49
CA GLU A 178 13.18 6.48 7.55
C GLU A 178 12.35 7.50 8.34
N VAL A 179 11.10 7.17 8.67
CA VAL A 179 10.12 8.06 9.32
C VAL A 179 10.15 7.88 10.84
N VAL A 180 10.18 6.64 11.30
CA VAL A 180 10.06 6.29 12.72
C VAL A 180 11.46 6.01 13.28
N PRO A 181 11.81 6.54 14.46
CA PRO A 181 13.08 6.23 15.08
C PRO A 181 13.27 4.71 15.24
N ASN A 182 14.40 4.19 14.75
CA ASN A 182 14.89 2.87 15.13
C ASN A 182 15.54 2.98 16.52
N THR A 183 14.72 3.21 17.53
CA THR A 183 15.14 3.04 18.91
C THR A 183 14.93 1.59 19.26
N GLU A 184 16.02 0.89 19.55
CA GLU A 184 15.95 -0.28 20.41
C GLU A 184 15.22 0.17 21.69
N MET A 185 13.93 -0.17 21.80
CA MET A 185 13.27 -0.16 23.09
C MET A 185 13.98 -1.27 23.86
N THR A 186 15.02 -0.91 24.61
CA THR A 186 15.78 -1.84 25.44
C THR A 186 14.76 -2.71 26.17
N PRO A 187 14.76 -4.04 25.96
CA PRO A 187 14.02 -4.93 26.83
C PRO A 187 14.48 -4.60 28.24
N GLY A 188 13.52 -4.41 29.16
CA GLY A 188 13.85 -4.23 30.56
C GLY A 188 14.89 -5.27 30.97
N VAL A 189 16.11 -4.80 31.19
CA VAL A 189 17.13 -5.57 31.90
C VAL A 189 16.55 -5.72 33.31
N PRO A 190 16.43 -6.95 33.82
CA PRO A 190 15.93 -7.19 35.18
C PRO A 190 16.76 -6.46 36.24
#